data_AF-A0A2U3KUI5-F1
#
_entry.id   AF-A0A2U3KUI5-F1
#
_cell.length_a   1.000
_cell.length_b   1.000
_cell.length_c   1.000
_cell.angle_alpha   90.00
_cell.angle_beta   90.00
_cell.angle_gamma   90.00
#
_symmetry.space_group_name_H-M   'P 1'
#
loop_
_entity.id
_entity.type
_entity.pdbx_description
1 polymer ?
#
loop_
_entity_poly.entity_id
_entity_poly.type
_entity_poly.pdbx_seq_one_letter_code
_entity_poly.pdbx_strand_id
1 'polypeptide(L)'
;MMKVEVELSPDTGAVLLELAKAEGLSLDEFAARTLESVAGVNNSPAKTPPEERVRAFDEFLAGFESNVALPQEAFEREHWYPDRW
;
A
#
# COMPACT_ATOMS: atom_id res chain seq x y z
N MET A 1 12.41 13.00 27.79
CA MET A 1 11.16 12.38 27.31
C MET A 1 10.72 13.16 26.10
N MET A 2 10.65 12.53 24.92
CA MET A 2 10.23 13.22 23.70
C MET A 2 8.72 13.05 23.56
N LYS A 3 7.98 14.14 23.37
CA LYS A 3 6.53 14.16 23.20
C LYS A 3 6.24 14.73 21.82
N VAL A 4 5.40 14.06 21.05
CA VAL A 4 4.93 14.53 19.74
C VAL A 4 3.44 14.80 19.88
N GLU A 5 3.03 16.01 19.55
CA GLU A 5 1.63 16.42 19.51
C GLU A 5 1.26 16.70 18.06
N VAL A 6 0.15 16.13 17.60
CA VAL A 6 -0.34 16.28 16.23
C VAL A 6 -1.79 16.71 16.31
N GLU A 7 -2.10 17.85 15.70
CA GLU A 7 -3.48 18.29 15.53
C GLU A 7 -4.07 17.62 14.29
N LEU A 8 -5.16 16.88 14.49
CA LEU A 8 -5.87 16.19 13.42
C LEU A 8 -7.13 16.97 13.06
N SER A 9 -7.49 16.96 11.78
CA SER A 9 -8.83 17.37 11.39
C SER A 9 -9.87 16.43 12.03
N PRO A 10 -11.09 16.93 12.33
CA PRO A 10 -12.12 16.12 12.97
C PRO A 10 -12.41 14.81 12.24
N ASP A 11 -12.48 14.85 10.91
CA ASP A 11 -12.76 13.69 10.06
C ASP A 11 -11.65 12.64 10.16
N THR A 12 -10.39 13.08 10.08
CA THR A 12 -9.23 12.17 10.20
C THR A 12 -9.16 11.54 11.59
N GLY A 13 -9.40 12.35 12.63
CA GLY A 13 -9.42 11.88 14.01
C GLY A 13 -10.49 10.83 14.26
N ALA A 14 -11.70 11.01 13.70
CA ALA A 14 -12.79 10.05 13.81
C ALA A 14 -12.44 8.71 13.13
N VAL A 15 -11.87 8.75 11.93
CA VAL A 15 -11.45 7.54 11.21
C VAL A 15 -10.37 6.79 11.98
N LEU A 16 -9.34 7.48 12.47
CA LEU A 16 -8.26 6.85 13.22
C LEU A 16 -8.74 6.25 14.55
N LEU A 17 -9.70 6.92 15.22
CA LEU A 17 -10.31 6.40 16.44
C LEU A 17 -11.10 5.11 16.19
N GLU A 18 -11.87 5.04 15.11
CA GLU A 18 -12.59 3.82 14.75
C GLU A 18 -11.65 2.67 14.40
N LEU A 19 -10.55 2.96 13.69
CA LEU A 19 -9.50 1.97 13.41
C LEU A 19 -8.85 1.47 14.71
N ALA A 20 -8.52 2.36 15.64
CA ALA A 20 -7.95 1.99 16.93
C ALA A 20 -8.91 1.08 17.73
N LYS A 21 -10.20 1.42 17.76
CA LYS A 21 -11.24 0.61 18.42
C LYS A 21 -11.41 -0.76 17.77
N ALA A 22 -11.39 -0.84 16.44
CA ALA A 22 -11.48 -2.10 15.71
C ALA A 22 -10.34 -3.07 16.09
N GLU A 23 -9.19 -2.52 16.48
CA GLU A 23 -8.03 -3.26 16.94
C GLU A 23 -7.96 -3.41 18.48
N GLY A 24 -8.93 -2.88 19.21
CA GLY A 24 -8.97 -2.93 20.68
C GLY A 24 -7.87 -2.09 21.35
N LEU A 25 -7.32 -1.10 20.66
CA LEU A 25 -6.25 -0.23 21.14
C LEU A 25 -6.77 1.18 21.47
N SER A 26 -6.07 1.87 22.37
CA SER A 26 -6.25 3.32 22.49
C SER A 26 -5.66 4.05 21.27
N LEU A 27 -6.10 5.29 21.05
CA LEU A 27 -5.62 6.10 19.92
C LEU A 27 -4.11 6.34 20.01
N ASP A 28 -3.58 6.56 21.21
CA ASP A 28 -2.14 6.80 21.44
C ASP A 28 -1.31 5.53 21.15
N GLU A 29 -1.77 4.36 21.61
CA GLU A 29 -1.11 3.08 21.34
C GLU A 29 -1.16 2.74 19.85
N PHE A 30 -2.30 2.97 19.21
CA PHE A 30 -2.46 2.79 17.77
C PHE A 30 -1.52 3.71 16.99
N ALA A 31 -1.42 4.99 17.37
CA ALA A 31 -0.53 5.96 16.76
C ALA A 31 0.95 5.58 16.95
N ALA A 32 1.36 5.21 18.17
CA ALA A 32 2.73 4.78 18.47
C ALA A 32 3.14 3.56 17.62
N ARG A 33 2.30 2.52 17.61
CA ARG A 33 2.55 1.30 16.83
C ARG A 33 2.60 1.58 15.32
N THR A 34 1.74 2.46 14.83
CA THR A 34 1.73 2.86 13.41
C THR A 34 3.00 3.62 13.05
N LEU A 35 3.44 4.56 13.90
CA LEU A 35 4.69 5.29 13.71
C LEU A 35 5.91 4.37 13.77
N GLU A 36 5.94 3.40 14.69
CA GLU A 36 7.00 2.39 14.76
C GLU A 36 7.02 1.50 13.53
N SER A 37 5.86 1.09 13.01
CA SER A 37 5.74 0.35 11.77
C SER A 37 6.31 1.15 10.59
N VAL A 38 5.92 2.43 10.45
CA VAL A 38 6.45 3.30 9.37
C VAL A 38 7.96 3.51 9.52
N ALA A 39 8.45 3.71 10.74
CA ALA A 39 9.88 3.88 11.02
C ALA A 39 10.68 2.59 10.76
N GLY A 40 10.09 1.42 10.98
CA GLY A 40 10.66 0.11 10.70
C GLY A 40 10.61 -0.29 9.23
N VAL A 41 9.62 0.21 8.48
CA VAL A 41 9.36 -0.22 7.10
C VAL A 41 10.32 0.38 6.08
N ASN A 42 10.81 1.61 6.20
CA ASN A 42 11.72 2.17 5.18
C ASN A 42 12.59 3.35 5.67
N ASN A 43 13.60 3.06 6.48
CA ASN A 43 14.81 3.91 6.58
C ASN A 43 15.95 3.41 5.67
N SER A 44 15.67 2.53 4.71
CA SER A 44 16.55 2.49 3.54
C SER A 44 16.09 3.61 2.62
N PRO A 45 16.90 4.65 2.35
CA PRO A 45 16.62 5.48 1.19
C PRO A 45 16.44 4.51 0.01
N ALA A 46 15.41 4.70 -0.81
CA ALA A 46 15.34 4.02 -2.09
C ALA A 46 16.67 4.32 -2.80
N LYS A 47 17.63 3.39 -2.73
CA LYS A 47 19.01 3.60 -3.19
C LYS A 47 19.08 3.85 -4.68
N THR A 48 17.98 3.57 -5.38
CA THR A 48 17.82 3.69 -6.81
C THR A 48 17.31 5.09 -7.16
N PRO A 49 18.15 5.95 -7.78
CA PRO A 49 17.70 7.22 -8.32
C PRO A 49 16.51 7.02 -9.28
N PRO A 50 15.63 8.03 -9.42
CA PRO A 50 14.44 7.93 -10.28
C PRO A 50 14.76 7.49 -11.72
N GLU A 51 15.87 7.98 -12.29
CA GLU A 51 16.32 7.64 -13.64
C GLU A 51 16.63 6.15 -13.81
N GLU A 52 17.22 5.54 -12.78
CA GLU A 52 17.57 4.12 -12.81
C GLU A 52 16.33 3.23 -12.68
N ARG A 53 15.26 3.72 -12.02
CA ARG A 53 13.96 3.05 -12.00
C ARG A 53 13.26 3.09 -13.35
N VAL A 54 13.33 4.25 -14.03
CA VAL A 54 12.78 4.39 -15.38
C VAL A 54 13.50 3.46 -16.36
N ARG A 55 14.84 3.46 -16.33
CA ARG A 55 15.64 2.56 -17.17
C ARG A 55 15.32 1.08 -16.91
N ALA A 56 15.22 0.67 -15.65
CA ALA A 56 14.88 -0.71 -15.31
C ALA A 56 13.48 -1.11 -15.81
N PHE A 57 12.53 -0.18 -15.80
CA PHE A 57 11.19 -0.40 -16.33
C PHE A 57 11.19 -0.49 -17.86
N ASP A 58 11.95 0.36 -18.55
CA ASP A 58 12.09 0.31 -20.00
C ASP A 58 12.78 -0.98 -20.47
N GLU A 59 13.81 -1.45 -19.75
CA GLU A 59 14.47 -2.73 -20.00
C GLU A 59 13.52 -3.92 -19.78
N PHE A 60 12.69 -3.86 -18.73
CA PHE A 60 11.65 -4.86 -18.49
C PHE A 60 10.63 -4.90 -19.64
N LEU A 61 10.15 -3.74 -20.11
CA LEU A 61 9.21 -3.66 -21.23
C LEU A 61 9.84 -4.15 -22.54
N ALA A 62 11.14 -3.87 -22.77
CA ALA A 62 11.85 -4.34 -23.95
C ALA A 62 12.04 -5.87 -23.97
N GLY A 63 12.18 -6.49 -22.79
CA GLY A 63 12.24 -7.95 -22.63
C GLY A 63 10.87 -8.63 -22.52
N PHE A 64 9.79 -7.87 -22.39
CA PHE A 64 8.45 -8.41 -22.30
C PHE A 64 7.97 -8.80 -23.71
N GLU A 65 7.87 -10.11 -23.96
CA GLU A 65 7.27 -10.60 -25.20
C GLU A 65 5.82 -10.10 -25.26
N SER A 66 5.55 -9.17 -26.19
CA SER A 66 4.26 -8.50 -26.38
C SER A 66 3.12 -9.41 -26.83
N ASN A 67 3.33 -10.73 -26.83
CA ASN A 67 2.48 -11.72 -27.46
C ASN A 67 1.94 -12.76 -26.47
N VAL A 68 1.88 -12.43 -25.17
CA VAL A 68 0.97 -13.12 -24.26
C VAL A 68 -0.45 -12.67 -24.62
N ALA A 69 -0.97 -13.19 -25.73
CA ALA A 69 -2.39 -13.12 -26.01
C ALA A 69 -3.08 -13.89 -24.89
N LEU A 70 -3.76 -13.15 -24.01
CA LEU A 70 -4.61 -13.79 -23.03
C LEU A 70 -5.65 -14.63 -23.79
N PRO A 71 -5.83 -15.91 -23.42
CA PRO A 71 -6.86 -16.75 -24.02
C PRO A 71 -8.21 -16.04 -23.90
N GLN A 72 -9.07 -16.14 -24.91
CA GLN A 72 -10.33 -15.40 -24.96
C GLN A 72 -11.23 -15.74 -23.76
N GLU A 73 -11.08 -16.96 -23.26
CA GLU A 73 -11.68 -17.52 -22.06
C GLU A 73 -11.30 -16.74 -20.78
N ALA A 74 -10.15 -16.05 -20.75
CA ALA A 74 -9.77 -15.19 -19.62
C ALA A 74 -10.64 -13.92 -19.50
N PHE A 75 -11.37 -13.57 -20.56
CA PHE A 75 -12.32 -12.45 -20.58
C PHE A 75 -13.77 -12.91 -20.38
N GLU A 76 -14.01 -14.22 -20.21
CA GLU A 76 -15.34 -14.74 -19.94
C GLU A 76 -15.80 -14.34 -18.53
N ARG A 77 -17.07 -13.94 -18.43
CA ARG A 77 -17.65 -13.34 -17.23
C ARG A 77 -17.62 -14.31 -16.04
N GLU A 78 -17.69 -15.60 -16.31
CA GLU A 78 -17.61 -16.70 -15.34
C GLU A 78 -16.27 -16.72 -14.61
N HIS A 79 -15.17 -16.29 -15.25
CA HIS A 79 -13.84 -16.28 -14.65
C HIS A 79 -13.63 -15.07 -13.71
N TRP A 80 -14.39 -14.00 -13.92
CA TRP A 80 -14.33 -12.77 -13.11
C TRP A 80 -15.25 -12.85 -11.89
N TYR A 81 -16.29 -13.68 -11.97
CA TYR A 81 -17.29 -13.87 -10.90
C TYR A 81 -17.65 -15.35 -10.73
N PRO A 82 -16.72 -16.19 -10.26
CA PRO A 82 -16.93 -17.64 -10.14
C PRO A 82 -18.09 -18.01 -9.18
N ASP A 83 -18.42 -17.10 -8.25
CA ASP A 83 -19.43 -17.31 -7.20
C ASP A 83 -20.79 -16.64 -7.51
N ARG A 84 -21.03 -16.21 -8.75
CA ARG A 84 -22.36 -15.72 -9.17
C ARG A 84 -23.03 -16.75 -10.06
N TRP A 85 -23.84 -17.61 -9.44
CA TRP A 85 -24.84 -18.44 -10.12
C TRP A 85 -26.18 -17.72 -10.10
#